data_AF-D2R6V5-F1
#
_entry.id   AF-D2R6V5-F1
#
_cell.length_a   1.000
_cell.length_b   1.000
_cell.length_c   1.000
_cell.angle_alpha   90.00
_cell.angle_beta   90.00
_cell.angle_gamma   90.00
#
_symmetry.space_group_name_H-M   'P 1'
#
loop_
_entity.id
_entity.type
_entity.pdbx_description
1 polymer ?
#
loop_
_entity_poly.entity_id
_entity_poly.type
_entity_poly.pdbx_seq_one_letter_code
_entity_poly.pdbx_strand_id
1 'polypeptide(L)'
;MSFLQNFKRSSQRRATATVELAICLPVLVTLIFGALEAAKAIHLQQTATIVAYEVAQAATASGGTSTSAMSQGTSLFTSRSIVGGSINISPAVTNLTAAGTNITVTASIPVNQNSYAFAYIFSGRTLSATVVMQKL
;
A
#
# COMPACT_ATOMS: atom_id res chain seq x y z
N MET A 1 -10.11 -39.38 60.28
CA MET A 1 -9.22 -38.26 59.89
C MET A 1 -8.99 -38.34 58.39
N SER A 2 -9.87 -37.70 57.61
CA SER A 2 -9.62 -36.39 56.96
C SER A 2 -8.51 -36.43 55.90
N PHE A 3 -8.86 -36.79 54.66
CA PHE A 3 -8.09 -36.47 53.46
C PHE A 3 -9.05 -36.25 52.27
N LEU A 4 -9.76 -35.13 52.27
CA LEU A 4 -10.40 -34.60 51.07
C LEU A 4 -10.11 -33.10 50.98
N GLN A 5 -8.92 -32.78 50.48
CA GLN A 5 -8.54 -31.41 50.15
C GLN A 5 -8.31 -31.26 48.64
N ASN A 6 -9.19 -30.47 48.02
CA ASN A 6 -8.81 -29.27 47.27
C ASN A 6 -8.45 -29.36 45.77
N PHE A 7 -9.37 -29.85 44.92
CA PHE A 7 -9.30 -29.66 43.45
C PHE A 7 -9.94 -28.36 42.92
N LYS A 8 -10.56 -27.53 43.78
CA LYS A 8 -11.42 -26.41 43.34
C LYS A 8 -10.68 -25.12 42.91
N ARG A 9 -9.38 -24.98 43.22
CA ARG A 9 -8.62 -23.73 42.93
C ARG A 9 -8.19 -23.55 41.47
N SER A 10 -7.96 -24.64 40.73
CA SER A 10 -7.45 -24.56 39.34
C SER A 10 -8.51 -24.02 38.36
N SER A 11 -9.76 -24.46 38.50
CA SER A 11 -10.87 -24.05 37.62
C SER A 11 -11.20 -22.55 37.76
N GLN A 12 -11.16 -21.99 38.96
CA GLN A 12 -11.41 -20.56 39.19
C GLN A 12 -10.37 -19.66 38.50
N ARG A 13 -9.08 -20.04 38.51
CA ARG A 13 -8.02 -19.27 37.83
C ARG A 13 -8.19 -19.29 36.31
N ARG A 14 -8.69 -20.40 35.75
CA ARG A 14 -8.99 -20.51 34.31
C ARG A 14 -10.17 -19.63 33.90
N ALA A 15 -11.21 -19.54 34.74
CA ALA A 15 -12.36 -18.66 34.47
C ALA A 15 -11.95 -17.17 34.42
N THR A 16 -11.11 -16.73 35.36
CA THR A 16 -10.57 -15.35 35.37
C THR A 16 -9.74 -15.06 34.13
N ALA A 17 -8.82 -15.96 33.75
CA ALA A 17 -7.99 -15.79 32.56
C ALA A 17 -8.82 -15.68 31.27
N THR A 18 -9.94 -16.44 31.17
CA THR A 18 -10.87 -16.34 30.03
C THR A 18 -11.55 -14.97 29.97
N VAL A 19 -11.94 -14.39 31.10
CA VAL A 19 -12.57 -13.06 31.15
C VAL A 19 -11.57 -11.97 30.79
N GLU A 20 -10.34 -12.05 31.29
CA GLU A 20 -9.26 -11.12 30.92
C GLU A 20 -8.98 -11.18 29.42
N LEU A 21 -8.88 -12.38 28.84
CA LEU A 21 -8.72 -12.55 27.40
C LEU A 21 -9.92 -11.99 26.62
N ALA A 22 -11.15 -12.21 27.08
CA ALA A 22 -12.35 -11.73 26.40
C ALA A 22 -12.41 -10.20 26.32
N ILE A 23 -11.84 -9.49 27.30
CA ILE A 23 -11.77 -8.02 27.31
C ILE A 23 -10.57 -7.51 26.51
N CYS A 24 -9.42 -8.17 26.60
CA CYS A 24 -8.20 -7.76 25.92
C CYS A 24 -8.22 -8.06 24.41
N LEU A 25 -8.86 -9.16 24.00
CA LEU A 25 -8.84 -9.64 22.61
C LEU A 25 -9.46 -8.65 21.61
N PRO A 26 -10.62 -8.01 21.88
CA PRO A 26 -11.15 -6.98 20.98
C PRO A 26 -10.18 -5.80 20.76
N VAL A 27 -9.49 -5.35 21.81
CA VAL A 27 -8.51 -4.25 21.72
C VAL A 27 -7.27 -4.70 20.92
N LEU A 28 -6.78 -5.90 21.18
CA LEU A 28 -5.63 -6.44 20.46
C LEU A 28 -5.93 -6.66 18.97
N VAL A 29 -7.11 -7.20 18.66
CA VAL A 29 -7.55 -7.44 17.27
C VAL A 29 -7.70 -6.11 16.52
N THR A 30 -8.30 -5.09 17.13
CA THR A 30 -8.43 -3.77 16.49
C THR A 30 -7.08 -3.10 16.23
N LEU A 31 -6.13 -3.22 17.16
CA LEU A 31 -4.77 -2.70 16.96
C LEU A 31 -4.02 -3.43 15.84
N ILE A 32 -4.14 -4.76 15.75
CA ILE A 32 -3.50 -5.54 14.68
C ILE A 32 -4.06 -5.13 13.32
N PHE A 33 -5.38 -5.08 13.15
CA PHE A 33 -5.97 -4.66 11.88
C PHE A 33 -5.65 -3.20 11.54
N GLY A 34 -5.63 -2.31 12.53
CA GLY A 34 -5.19 -0.93 12.34
C GLY A 34 -3.74 -0.84 11.84
N ALA A 35 -2.83 -1.62 12.41
CA ALA A 35 -1.44 -1.69 11.97
C ALA A 35 -1.29 -2.27 10.55
N LEU A 36 -2.07 -3.30 10.20
CA LEU A 36 -2.07 -3.89 8.85
C LEU A 36 -2.54 -2.90 7.80
N GLU A 37 -3.61 -2.15 8.06
CA GLU A 37 -4.11 -1.10 7.16
C GLU A 37 -3.11 0.03 7.00
N ALA A 38 -2.47 0.48 8.09
CA ALA A 38 -1.42 1.50 8.02
C ALA A 38 -0.22 1.04 7.18
N ALA A 39 0.23 -0.21 7.38
CA ALA A 39 1.31 -0.80 6.58
C ALA A 39 0.94 -0.87 5.09
N LYS A 40 -0.31 -1.19 4.77
CA LYS A 40 -0.80 -1.17 3.38
C LYS A 40 -0.81 0.23 2.79
N ALA A 41 -1.34 1.23 3.50
CA ALA A 41 -1.33 2.61 3.02
C ALA A 41 0.10 3.08 2.69
N ILE A 42 1.07 2.77 3.56
CA ILE A 42 2.49 3.09 3.32
C ILE A 42 3.02 2.36 2.08
N HIS A 43 2.72 1.06 1.93
CA HIS A 43 3.14 0.28 0.77
C HIS A 43 2.58 0.84 -0.54
N LEU A 44 1.31 1.28 -0.55
CA LEU A 44 0.69 1.90 -1.72
C LEU A 44 1.35 3.23 -2.06
N GLN A 45 1.60 4.09 -1.06
CA GLN A 45 2.29 5.37 -1.28
C GLN A 45 3.69 5.15 -1.84
N GLN A 46 4.47 4.23 -1.25
CA GLN A 46 5.81 3.91 -1.73
C GLN A 46 5.79 3.34 -3.15
N THR A 47 4.80 2.50 -3.47
CA THR A 47 4.63 1.94 -4.81
C THR A 47 4.30 3.04 -5.83
N ALA A 48 3.42 3.98 -5.50
CA ALA A 48 3.13 5.13 -6.38
C ALA A 48 4.40 5.94 -6.67
N THR A 49 5.22 6.24 -5.65
CA THR A 49 6.49 6.96 -5.82
C THR A 49 7.47 6.20 -6.72
N ILE A 50 7.64 4.89 -6.49
CA ILE A 50 8.54 4.06 -7.29
C ILE A 50 8.07 4.01 -8.75
N VAL A 51 6.77 3.79 -8.98
CA VAL A 51 6.22 3.74 -10.35
C VAL A 51 6.38 5.09 -11.05
N ALA A 52 6.08 6.20 -10.38
CA ALA A 52 6.26 7.53 -10.95
C ALA A 52 7.73 7.79 -11.35
N TYR A 53 8.68 7.37 -10.51
CA TYR A 53 10.11 7.51 -10.77
C TYR A 53 10.57 6.64 -11.95
N GLU A 54 10.26 5.34 -11.95
CA GLU A 54 10.67 4.40 -13.00
C GLU A 54 10.07 4.78 -14.36
N VAL A 55 8.80 5.20 -14.38
CA VAL A 55 8.14 5.67 -15.60
C VAL A 55 8.76 6.98 -16.08
N ALA A 56 9.06 7.92 -15.19
CA ALA A 56 9.74 9.16 -15.57
C ALA A 56 11.10 8.86 -16.19
N GLN A 57 11.90 8.00 -15.55
CA GLN A 57 13.21 7.59 -16.05
C GLN A 57 13.13 6.92 -17.42
N ALA A 58 12.18 6.00 -17.61
CA ALA A 58 11.97 5.30 -18.87
C ALA A 58 11.48 6.24 -19.99
N ALA A 59 10.67 7.24 -19.66
CA ALA A 59 10.20 8.23 -20.61
C ALA A 59 11.31 9.22 -21.01
N THR A 60 12.18 9.62 -20.07
CA THR A 60 13.26 10.58 -20.31
C THR A 60 14.52 9.96 -20.89
N ALA A 61 14.66 8.63 -20.87
CA ALA A 61 15.79 7.92 -21.45
C ALA A 61 15.95 8.21 -22.97
N SER A 62 17.16 7.97 -23.48
CA SER A 62 17.44 8.06 -24.92
C SER A 62 16.56 7.05 -25.68
N GLY A 63 15.78 7.55 -26.64
CA GLY A 63 14.78 6.75 -27.36
C GLY A 63 13.52 6.39 -26.53
N GLY A 64 13.41 6.86 -25.29
CA GLY A 64 12.25 6.65 -24.43
C GLY A 64 10.99 7.34 -24.96
N THR A 65 9.85 6.65 -24.86
CA THR A 65 8.52 7.15 -25.27
C THR A 65 7.52 6.98 -24.13
N SER A 66 6.43 7.76 -24.16
CA SER A 66 5.34 7.55 -23.20
C SER A 66 4.75 6.15 -23.27
N THR A 67 4.66 5.54 -24.45
CA THR A 67 4.10 4.20 -24.63
C THR A 67 4.94 3.13 -23.96
N SER A 68 6.27 3.14 -24.20
CA SER A 68 7.18 2.18 -23.56
C SER A 68 7.21 2.35 -22.05
N ALA A 69 7.24 3.61 -21.57
CA ALA A 69 7.22 3.93 -20.15
C ALA A 69 5.92 3.50 -19.46
N MET A 70 4.76 3.70 -20.10
CA MET A 70 3.47 3.23 -19.58
C MET A 70 3.41 1.69 -19.48
N SER A 71 3.96 0.98 -20.46
CA SER A 71 4.03 -0.48 -20.42
C SER A 71 4.85 -0.98 -19.23
N GLN A 72 5.98 -0.33 -18.95
CA GLN A 72 6.82 -0.63 -17.79
C GLN A 72 6.12 -0.27 -16.47
N GLY A 73 5.46 0.88 -16.39
CA GLY A 73 4.71 1.24 -15.19
C GLY A 73 3.55 0.28 -14.90
N THR A 74 2.88 -0.21 -15.95
CA THR A 74 1.82 -1.22 -15.82
C THR A 74 2.36 -2.55 -15.31
N SER A 75 3.52 -3.00 -15.80
CA SER A 75 4.14 -4.23 -15.29
C SER A 75 4.61 -4.11 -13.83
N LEU A 76 5.04 -2.91 -13.42
CA LEU A 76 5.35 -2.63 -12.02
C LEU A 76 4.10 -2.69 -11.12
N PHE A 77 2.96 -2.18 -11.57
CA PHE A 77 1.71 -2.37 -10.82
C PHE A 77 1.32 -3.84 -10.71
N THR A 78 1.40 -4.61 -11.79
CA THR A 78 1.11 -6.05 -11.77
C THR A 78 2.03 -6.81 -10.82
N SER A 79 3.36 -6.59 -10.90
CA SER A 79 4.33 -7.25 -10.02
C SER A 79 4.14 -6.91 -8.54
N ARG A 80 3.61 -5.73 -8.23
CA ARG A 80 3.31 -5.29 -6.86
C ARG A 80 1.87 -5.60 -6.43
N SER A 81 1.12 -6.35 -7.24
CA SER A 81 -0.28 -6.71 -6.98
C SER A 81 -1.18 -5.50 -6.72
N ILE A 82 -0.94 -4.41 -7.45
CA ILE A 82 -1.76 -3.20 -7.39
C ILE A 82 -2.92 -3.31 -8.38
N VAL A 83 -4.12 -3.03 -7.90
CA VAL A 83 -5.36 -3.01 -8.70
C VAL A 83 -5.79 -1.57 -8.94
N GLY A 84 -6.18 -1.25 -10.17
CA GLY A 84 -6.71 0.08 -10.53
C GLY A 84 -5.69 1.22 -10.50
N GLY A 85 -4.39 0.91 -10.49
CA GLY A 85 -3.33 1.92 -10.61
C GLY A 85 -3.37 2.63 -11.96
N SER A 86 -3.16 3.94 -11.98
CA SER A 86 -3.12 4.77 -13.19
C SER A 86 -1.84 5.60 -13.25
N ILE A 87 -1.38 5.87 -14.48
CA ILE A 87 -0.19 6.66 -14.77
C ILE A 87 -0.58 7.77 -15.74
N ASN A 88 -0.17 8.99 -15.43
CA ASN A 88 -0.29 10.14 -16.31
C ASN A 88 1.09 10.71 -16.61
N ILE A 89 1.40 10.91 -17.89
CA ILE A 89 2.68 11.49 -18.35
C ILE A 89 2.36 12.76 -19.11
N SER A 90 2.91 13.89 -18.67
CA SER A 90 2.70 15.20 -19.28
C SER A 90 4.00 16.00 -19.36
N PRO A 91 4.39 16.53 -20.54
CA PRO A 91 3.79 16.27 -21.85
C PRO A 91 4.04 14.83 -22.33
N ALA A 92 3.27 14.37 -23.31
CA ALA A 92 3.51 13.09 -23.94
C ALA A 92 4.89 13.07 -24.63
N VAL A 93 5.69 12.06 -24.32
CA VAL A 93 7.05 11.91 -24.84
C VAL A 93 7.03 11.09 -26.11
N THR A 94 7.60 11.67 -27.16
CA THR A 94 7.80 11.07 -28.47
C THR A 94 9.28 11.15 -28.85
N ASN A 95 9.65 10.52 -29.97
CA ASN A 95 11.00 10.61 -30.53
C ASN A 95 11.37 12.04 -30.97
N LEU A 96 10.40 12.94 -31.07
CA LEU A 96 10.59 14.35 -31.45
C LEU A 96 10.67 15.29 -30.25
N THR A 97 10.40 14.79 -29.04
CA THR A 97 10.49 15.61 -27.83
C THR A 97 11.93 16.03 -27.59
N ALA A 98 12.18 17.34 -27.47
CA ALA A 98 13.53 17.89 -27.31
C ALA A 98 14.15 17.49 -25.96
N ALA A 99 15.46 17.27 -25.96
CA ALA A 99 16.26 17.15 -24.76
C ALA A 99 16.11 18.41 -23.87
N GLY A 100 16.15 18.24 -22.55
CA GLY A 100 15.89 19.29 -21.56
C GLY A 100 14.41 19.58 -21.29
N THR A 101 13.48 18.94 -22.00
CA THR A 101 12.04 19.09 -21.71
C THR A 101 11.70 18.46 -20.36
N ASN A 102 11.04 19.22 -19.47
CA ASN A 102 10.54 18.71 -18.20
C ASN A 102 9.34 17.78 -18.44
N ILE A 103 9.48 16.51 -18.07
CA ILE A 103 8.43 15.50 -18.12
C ILE A 103 7.91 15.26 -16.71
N THR A 104 6.63 15.50 -16.52
CA THR A 104 5.91 15.26 -15.26
C THR A 104 5.17 13.93 -15.35
N VAL A 105 5.47 13.03 -14.43
CA VAL A 105 4.79 11.74 -14.30
C VAL A 105 4.05 11.70 -12.98
N THR A 106 2.77 11.36 -13.03
CA THR A 106 1.94 11.13 -11.84
C THR A 106 1.41 9.70 -11.83
N ALA A 107 1.75 8.95 -10.80
CA ALA A 107 1.18 7.64 -10.54
C ALA A 107 0.11 7.76 -9.44
N SER A 108 -1.04 7.11 -9.64
CA SER A 108 -2.17 7.15 -8.71
C SER A 108 -2.68 5.74 -8.43
N ILE A 109 -3.00 5.46 -7.17
CA ILE A 109 -3.46 4.14 -6.72
C ILE A 109 -4.71 4.32 -5.83
N PRO A 110 -5.86 3.75 -6.23
CA PRO A 110 -7.09 3.84 -5.46
C PRO A 110 -7.02 2.90 -4.25
N VAL A 111 -7.19 3.44 -3.04
CA VAL A 111 -7.04 2.66 -1.81
C VAL A 111 -8.15 1.64 -1.63
N ASN A 112 -9.38 1.96 -2.02
CA ASN A 112 -10.55 1.08 -1.90
C ASN A 112 -10.40 -0.27 -2.62
N GLN A 113 -9.59 -0.35 -3.68
CA GLN A 113 -9.33 -1.59 -4.42
C GLN A 113 -8.12 -2.37 -3.89
N ASN A 114 -7.36 -1.78 -2.96
CA ASN A 114 -6.08 -2.32 -2.47
C ASN A 114 -5.99 -2.39 -0.92
N SER A 115 -7.06 -2.00 -0.22
CA SER A 115 -7.19 -2.07 1.25
C SER A 115 -7.66 -3.45 1.70
N TYR A 116 -7.44 -3.80 2.98
CA TYR A 116 -8.08 -4.97 3.57
C TYR A 116 -9.56 -4.66 3.91
N ALA A 117 -10.30 -5.68 4.37
CA ALA A 117 -11.74 -5.57 4.66
C ALA A 117 -12.11 -4.54 5.75
N PHE A 118 -11.12 -3.92 6.41
CA PHE A 118 -11.29 -2.95 7.49
C PHE A 118 -11.00 -1.51 7.05
N ALA A 119 -11.21 -1.22 5.77
CA ALA A 119 -10.86 0.03 5.08
C ALA A 119 -11.55 1.33 5.57
N TYR A 120 -12.11 1.38 6.78
CA TYR A 120 -12.82 2.55 7.30
C TYR A 120 -11.94 3.83 7.35
N ILE A 121 -10.65 3.69 7.63
CA ILE A 121 -9.75 4.82 7.88
C ILE A 121 -9.31 5.53 6.58
N PHE A 122 -9.08 4.76 5.51
CA PHE A 122 -8.53 5.28 4.24
C PHE A 122 -9.49 5.11 3.05
N SER A 123 -10.76 4.75 3.32
CA SER A 123 -11.79 4.61 2.28
C SER A 123 -11.94 5.87 1.43
N GLY A 124 -12.22 5.67 0.14
CA GLY A 124 -12.48 6.75 -0.82
C GLY A 124 -11.26 7.60 -1.21
N ARG A 125 -10.05 7.27 -0.71
CA ARG A 125 -8.83 8.00 -1.07
C ARG A 125 -8.10 7.35 -2.24
N THR A 126 -7.46 8.19 -3.04
CA THR A 126 -6.47 7.79 -4.04
C THR A 126 -5.13 8.34 -3.60
N LEU A 127 -4.14 7.47 -3.47
CA LEU A 127 -2.77 7.85 -3.13
C LEU A 127 -2.03 8.13 -4.44
N SER A 128 -1.39 9.30 -4.52
CA SER A 128 -0.69 9.73 -5.72
C SER A 128 0.72 10.20 -5.39
N ALA A 129 1.62 10.04 -6.36
CA ALA A 129 2.97 10.57 -6.32
C ALA A 129 3.31 11.18 -7.68
N THR A 130 4.02 12.30 -7.66
CA THR A 130 4.42 13.04 -8.86
C THR A 130 5.93 13.21 -8.87
N VAL A 131 6.54 12.93 -10.03
CA VAL A 131 7.97 13.07 -10.29
C VAL A 131 8.15 13.90 -11.54
N VAL A 132 9.13 14.80 -11.53
CA VAL A 132 9.53 15.60 -12.70
C VAL A 132 10.97 15.27 -13.05
N MET A 133 11.22 14.89 -14.30
CA MET A 133 12.56 14.62 -14.83
C MET A 133 12.75 15.34 -16.17
N GLN A 134 13.99 15.71 -16.49
CA GLN A 134 14.33 16.27 -17.79
C GLN A 134 14.67 15.17 -18.78
N LYS A 135 14.15 15.30 -20.01
CA LYS A 135 14.51 14.41 -21.11
C LYS A 135 15.99 14.55 -21.46
N LEU A 136 16.66 13.43 -21.68
CA LEU A 136 18.05 13.35 -22.15
C LEU A 136 18.17 13.66 -23.64
#